data_AF-A0A3P6B541-F1
#
_entry.id   AF-A0A3P6B541-F1
#
_cell.length_a   1.000
_cell.length_b   1.000
_cell.length_c   1.000
_cell.angle_alpha   90.00
_cell.angle_beta   90.00
_cell.angle_gamma   90.00
#
_symmetry.space_group_name_H-M   'P 1'
#
loop_
_entity.id
_entity.type
_entity.pdbx_description
1 polymer ?
#
loop_
_entity_poly.entity_id
_entity_poly.type
_entity_poly.pdbx_seq_one_letter_code
_entity_poly.pdbx_strand_id
1 'polypeptide(L)' 'MANSYTLLADLRAGRCSNTAEVRLLRFWEARNTKKGGELMSVDMLLVDEQSTLIHGTVNASRSQTYRQDFNEGSIYS' A
#
# COMPACT_ATOMS: atom_id res chain seq x y z
N MET A 1 22.90 10.11 6.35
CA MET A 1 21.91 10.80 5.49
C MET A 1 20.57 10.60 6.15
N ALA A 2 19.88 11.67 6.57
CA ALA A 2 18.51 11.53 7.05
C ALA A 2 17.65 11.16 5.84
N ASN A 3 17.11 9.96 5.80
CA ASN A 3 16.12 9.60 4.80
C ASN A 3 14.88 10.46 5.09
N SER A 4 14.67 11.52 4.30
CA SER A 4 13.47 12.33 4.41
C SER A 4 12.31 11.57 3.76
N TYR A 5 11.49 10.92 4.57
CA TYR A 5 10.21 10.38 4.11
C TYR A 5 9.13 11.48 4.17
N THR A 6 8.08 11.29 3.40
CA THR A 6 6.90 12.16 3.35
C THR A 6 5.80 11.56 4.22
N LEU A 7 5.20 12.40 5.07
CA LEU A 7 4.04 12.00 5.87
C LEU A 7 2.83 11.77 4.97
N LEU A 8 1.91 10.89 5.37
CA LEU A 8 0.78 10.53 4.52
C LEU A 8 -0.18 11.71 4.31
N ALA A 9 -0.29 12.59 5.30
CA ALA A 9 -1.08 13.82 5.22
C ALA A 9 -0.53 14.84 4.18
N ASP A 10 0.76 14.76 3.85
CA ASP A 10 1.42 15.67 2.92
C ASP A 10 1.45 15.14 1.48
N LEU A 11 0.88 13.95 1.25
CA LEU A 11 0.77 13.38 -0.09
C LEU A 11 -0.10 14.25 -0.98
N ARG A 12 0.40 14.53 -2.19
CA ARG A 12 -0.33 15.30 -3.20
C ARG A 12 -1.13 14.38 -4.10
N ALA A 13 -2.35 14.81 -4.42
CA ALA A 13 -3.17 14.14 -5.43
C ALA A 13 -2.50 14.17 -6.81
N GLY A 14 -2.72 13.12 -7.60
CA GLY A 14 -2.16 12.97 -8.94
C GLY A 14 -0.93 12.09 -9.01
N ARG A 15 -0.23 12.10 -10.16
CA ARG A 15 0.97 11.30 -10.37
C ARG A 15 2.14 11.95 -9.63
N CYS A 16 2.61 11.30 -8.58
CA CYS A 16 3.78 11.71 -7.81
C CYS A 16 4.68 10.49 -7.51
N SER A 17 5.89 10.77 -7.01
CA SER A 17 6.82 9.76 -6.53
C SER A 17 7.35 10.26 -5.19
N ASN A 18 6.91 9.64 -4.10
CA ASN A 18 7.32 9.95 -2.74
C ASN A 18 7.72 8.65 -2.04
N THR A 19 8.60 8.75 -1.04
CA THR A 19 8.91 7.67 -0.11
C THR A 19 8.21 7.99 1.21
N ALA A 20 7.52 7.01 1.80
CA ALA A 20 6.78 7.17 3.05
C ALA A 20 7.06 5.98 3.97
N GLU A 21 7.38 6.23 5.24
CA GLU A 21 7.45 5.15 6.22
C GLU A 21 6.06 4.85 6.77
N VAL A 22 5.59 3.63 6.56
CA VAL A 22 4.23 3.22 6.92
C VAL A 22 4.22 1.84 7.55
N ARG A 23 3.32 1.63 8.50
CA ARG A 23 2.98 0.30 9.01
C ARG A 23 1.80 -0.27 8.22
N LEU A 24 1.95 -1.50 7.74
CA LEU A 24 0.87 -2.24 7.12
C LEU A 24 -0.06 -2.80 8.19
N LEU A 25 -1.29 -2.29 8.29
CA LEU A 25 -2.25 -2.77 9.30
C LEU A 25 -3.00 -4.01 8.84
N ARG A 26 -3.40 -4.04 7.57
CA ARG A 26 -4.16 -5.13 6.96
C ARG A 26 -4.00 -5.09 5.46
N PHE A 27 -4.06 -6.24 4.80
CA PHE A 27 -4.20 -6.31 3.35
C PHE A 27 -5.17 -7.40 2.92
N TRP A 28 -5.76 -7.25 1.74
CA TRP A 28 -6.65 -8.24 1.15
C TRP A 28 -6.62 -8.20 -0.38
N GLU A 29 -7.11 -9.26 -0.99
CA GLU A 29 -7.23 -9.35 -2.44
C GLU A 29 -8.58 -8.83 -2.93
N ALA A 30 -8.54 -7.91 -3.89
CA ALA A 30 -9.70 -7.59 -4.69
C ALA A 30 -9.74 -8.52 -5.91
N ARG A 31 -10.74 -9.40 -5.98
CA ARG A 31 -10.93 -10.35 -7.08
C ARG A 31 -12.18 -10.02 -7.90
N ASN A 32 -12.09 -10.17 -9.22
CA ASN A 32 -13.19 -9.94 -10.13
C ASN A 32 -14.12 -11.16 -10.18
N THR A 33 -15.28 -11.08 -9.52
CA THR A 33 -16.27 -12.16 -9.51
C THR A 33 -16.87 -12.46 -10.89
N LYS A 34 -16.91 -11.47 -11.79
CA LYS A 34 -17.43 -11.63 -13.16
C LYS A 34 -16.42 -12.29 -14.11
N LYS A 35 -15.14 -12.28 -13.76
CA LYS A 35 -14.05 -12.88 -14.54
C LYS A 35 -13.44 -14.09 -13.84
N GLY A 36 -14.29 -14.96 -13.28
CA GLY A 36 -13.84 -16.21 -12.67
C GLY A 36 -12.92 -16.04 -11.45
N GLY A 37 -12.99 -14.90 -10.75
CA GLY A 37 -12.16 -14.62 -9.59
C GLY A 37 -10.75 -14.11 -9.92
N GLU A 38 -10.53 -13.60 -11.14
CA GLU A 38 -9.27 -12.95 -11.54
C GLU A 38 -8.84 -11.89 -10.52
N LEU A 39 -7.58 -11.94 -10.06
CA LEU A 39 -7.02 -10.92 -9.16
C LEU A 39 -6.97 -9.57 -9.89
N MET A 40 -7.58 -8.54 -9.30
CA MET A 40 -7.55 -7.17 -9.84
C MET A 40 -6.49 -6.32 -9.14
N SER A 41 -6.41 -6.43 -7.83
CA SER A 41 -5.46 -5.68 -7.00
C SER A 41 -5.30 -6.31 -5.62
N VAL A 42 -4.26 -5.89 -4.93
CA VAL A 42 -4.13 -6.05 -3.48
C VAL A 42 -4.37 -4.69 -2.86
N ASP A 43 -5.36 -4.64 -1.99
CA ASP A 43 -5.73 -3.46 -1.21
C ASP A 43 -5.08 -3.54 0.17
N MET A 44 -4.69 -2.40 0.70
CA MET A 44 -3.89 -2.27 1.91
C MET A 44 -4.39 -1.12 2.76
N LEU A 45 -4.37 -1.32 4.07
CA LEU A 45 -4.58 -0.28 5.06
C LEU A 45 -3.23 0.07 5.68
N LEU A 46 -2.81 1.32 5.51
CA LEU A 46 -1.52 1.84 5.92
C LEU A 46 -1.70 2.92 6.97
N VAL A 47 -0.76 3.00 7.91
CA VAL A 47 -0.70 4.07 8.92
C VAL A 47 0.72 4.63 9.03
N ASP A 48 0.87 5.94 9.16
CA ASP A 48 2.16 6.59 9.47
C ASP A 48 2.34 6.86 10.97
N GLU A 49 3.48 7.48 11.32
CA GLU A 49 3.80 7.87 12.70
C GLU A 49 2.80 8.87 13.30
N GLN A 50 2.13 9.69 12.47
CA GLN A 50 1.12 10.63 12.92
C GLN A 50 -0.27 10.01 13.04
N SER A 51 -0.36 8.69 12.93
CA SER A 51 -1.63 7.94 12.95
C SER A 51 -2.56 8.31 11.77
N THR A 52 -2.00 8.85 10.68
CA THR A 52 -2.76 9.10 9.45
C THR A 52 -3.02 7.78 8.76
N LEU A 53 -4.30 7.46 8.54
CA LEU A 53 -4.73 6.24 7.87
C LEU A 53 -5.01 6.51 6.39
N ILE A 54 -4.49 5.65 5.52
CA ILE A 54 -4.73 5.70 4.08
C ILE A 54 -4.93 4.30 3.53
N HIS A 55 -5.81 4.22 2.53
CA HIS A 55 -5.98 3.05 1.70
C HIS A 55 -5.01 3.09 0.51
N GLY A 56 -4.18 2.06 0.38
CA GLY A 56 -3.27 1.87 -0.74
C GLY A 56 -3.72 0.69 -1.60
N THR A 57 -3.58 0.82 -2.92
CA THR A 57 -3.93 -0.26 -3.86
C THR A 57 -2.76 -0.54 -4.79
N VAL A 58 -2.38 -1.81 -4.93
CA VAL A 58 -1.41 -2.28 -5.91
C VAL A 58 -2.12 -3.13 -6.95
N ASN A 59 -2.00 -2.73 -8.22
CA ASN A 59 -2.62 -3.47 -9.33
C ASN A 59 -2.04 -4.89 -9.45
N ALA A 60 -2.86 -5.84 -9.90
CA ALA A 60 -2.49 -7.23 -10.13
C ALA A 60 -1.18 -7.41 -10.93
N SER A 61 -0.93 -6.55 -11.92
CA SER A 61 0.28 -6.58 -12.73
C SER A 61 1.58 -6.39 -11.94
N ARG A 62 1.50 -5.76 -10.76
CA ARG A 62 2.63 -5.51 -9.85
C ARG A 62 2.51 -6.29 -8.55
N SER A 63 1.31 -6.72 -8.16
CA SER A 63 1.08 -7.36 -6.87
C SER A 63 1.71 -8.74 -6.75
N GLN A 64 1.88 -9.47 -7.87
CA GLN A 64 2.38 -10.84 -7.82
C GLN A 64 3.79 -10.94 -7.25
N THR A 65 4.59 -9.88 -7.38
CA THR A 65 5.94 -9.78 -6.82
C THR A 65 5.92 -9.46 -5.33
N TYR A 66 5.15 -8.44 -4.91
CA TYR A 66 5.21 -7.92 -3.53
C TYR A 66 4.36 -8.70 -2.53
N ARG A 67 3.43 -9.53 -3.02
CA ARG A 67 2.50 -10.25 -2.15
C ARG A 67 3.20 -11.13 -1.12
N GLN A 68 4.29 -11.78 -1.50
CA GLN A 68 5.01 -12.68 -0.58
C GLN A 68 5.74 -11.94 0.53
N ASP A 69 5.96 -10.64 0.36
CA ASP A 69 6.72 -9.80 1.27
C ASP A 69 5.82 -9.03 2.27
N PHE A 70 4.50 -9.05 2.07
CA PHE A 70 3.56 -8.35 2.94
C PHE A 70 3.28 -9.12 4.23
N ASN A 71 3.52 -8.45 5.35
CA ASN A 71 3.26 -8.94 6.68
C ASN A 71 2.56 -7.86 7.52
N GLU A 72 1.40 -8.19 8.06
CA GLU A 72 0.62 -7.28 8.91
C GLU A 72 1.41 -6.91 10.17
N GLY A 73 1.36 -5.63 10.55
CA GLY A 73 2.14 -5.06 11.65
C GLY A 73 3.57 -4.65 11.28
N SER A 74 4.07 -5.03 10.11
CA SER A 74 5.42 -4.65 9.66
C SER A 74 5.47 -3.22 9.11
N ILE A 75 6.65 -2.60 9.20
CA ILE A 75 6.91 -1.25 8.69
C ILE A 75 7.66 -1.35 7.35
N TYR A 76 7.26 -0.53 6.38
CA TYR A 76 7.79 -0.47 5.02
C TYR A 76 8.12 0.98 4.63
N SER A 77 8.97 1.14 3.60
CA SER A 77 9.38 2.42 3.02
C SER A 77 9.25 2.42 1.50
#